data_AF-A0A2E5YEM1-F1
#
_entry.id   AF-A0A2E5YEM1-F1
#
_cell.length_a   1.000
_cell.length_b   1.000
_cell.length_c   1.000
_cell.angle_alpha   90.00
_cell.angle_beta   90.00
_cell.angle_gamma   90.00
#
_symmetry.space_group_name_H-M   'P 1'
#
loop_
_entity.id
_entity.type
_entity.pdbx_description
1 polymer ?
#
loop_
_entity_poly.entity_id
_entity_poly.type
_entity_poly.pdbx_seq_one_letter_code
_entity_poly.pdbx_strand_id
1 'polypeptide(L)'
;MLTLAVLISIAAPAPQGPSAETINSAMDVVDGLSDELAEEFGEQLRMEASWREDFRAGLQTYLLKRPPRDPGTWPQREPAPTYDPKKHCPAQPIPRKRLKATDKRALRALEKFKLTHSEPVVEPGWTYDYGAQELRRERDWDSSKRILRNALLGSPPDQDLAIAILELNLDSGELRATFSAFAHAYADRTGVVFPGVTLYDAWASGSQMEMPDVECLGIIHDLNDDWKTWRAPVRKQEPLYDAIGELFFPARQHRGLRHALAVAYLVGDKYALGDYASNHIQLHAMWEDCASTPPKLKQRLPEAKGWRNFLEDWREHVNEQGALQQKANNRALALSRSAADIQELALRILRENELLSD
;
A
#
# COMPACT_ATOMS: atom_id res chain seq x y z
N MET A 1 -54.36 3.84 -7.66
CA MET A 1 -53.20 3.38 -8.44
C MET A 1 -52.13 4.44 -8.34
N LEU A 2 -51.12 4.23 -7.49
CA LEU A 2 -49.96 5.13 -7.35
C LEU A 2 -48.86 4.62 -8.27
N THR A 3 -48.57 5.39 -9.30
CA THR A 3 -47.52 5.11 -10.28
C THR A 3 -46.16 5.35 -9.62
N LEU A 4 -45.44 4.28 -9.31
CA LEU A 4 -44.08 4.33 -8.79
C LEU A 4 -43.15 4.80 -9.91
N ALA A 5 -42.77 6.08 -9.89
CA ALA A 5 -41.78 6.62 -10.81
C ALA A 5 -40.39 6.09 -10.42
N VAL A 6 -39.90 5.12 -11.19
CA VAL A 6 -38.48 4.70 -11.13
C VAL A 6 -37.66 5.85 -11.72
N LEU A 7 -37.10 6.69 -10.85
CA LEU A 7 -36.07 7.66 -11.21
C LEU A 7 -34.80 6.87 -11.57
N ILE A 8 -34.63 6.60 -12.86
CA ILE A 8 -33.35 6.17 -13.44
C ILE A 8 -32.42 7.37 -13.31
N SER A 9 -31.67 7.43 -12.20
CA SER A 9 -30.59 8.40 -12.03
C SER A 9 -29.50 8.03 -13.03
N ILE A 10 -29.50 8.69 -14.19
CA ILE A 10 -28.41 8.61 -15.16
C ILE A 10 -27.17 9.11 -14.42
N ALA A 11 -26.27 8.20 -14.07
CA ALA A 11 -25.02 8.56 -13.41
C ALA A 11 -24.26 9.49 -14.34
N ALA A 12 -24.12 10.77 -13.95
CA ALA A 12 -23.25 11.69 -14.68
C ALA A 12 -21.86 11.06 -14.79
N PRO A 13 -21.21 11.13 -15.98
CA PRO A 13 -19.89 10.56 -16.18
C PRO A 13 -18.93 11.07 -15.10
N ALA A 14 -17.94 10.25 -14.74
CA ALA A 14 -16.88 10.70 -13.85
C ALA A 14 -16.28 11.99 -14.42
N PRO A 15 -16.05 13.03 -13.58
CA PRO A 15 -15.43 14.26 -14.06
C PRO A 15 -14.11 13.91 -14.73
N GLN A 16 -13.86 14.49 -15.90
CA GLN A 16 -12.53 14.40 -16.51
C GLN A 16 -11.61 15.23 -15.63
N GLY A 17 -10.74 14.56 -14.88
CA GLY A 17 -9.70 15.22 -14.11
C GLY A 17 -8.71 15.97 -15.02
N PRO A 18 -7.74 16.69 -14.43
CA PRO A 18 -6.69 17.36 -15.19
C PRO A 18 -5.95 16.38 -16.13
N SER A 19 -5.44 16.90 -17.24
CA SER A 19 -4.66 16.09 -18.18
C SER A 19 -3.34 15.62 -17.53
N ALA A 20 -2.81 14.48 -17.98
CA ALA A 20 -1.50 14.00 -17.51
C ALA A 20 -0.36 15.00 -17.77
N GLU A 21 -0.43 15.75 -18.87
CA GLU A 21 0.52 16.82 -19.17
C GLU A 21 0.48 17.93 -18.12
N THR A 22 -0.72 18.40 -17.76
CA THR A 22 -0.92 19.39 -16.70
C THR A 22 -0.36 18.91 -15.35
N ILE A 23 -0.63 17.65 -14.98
CA ILE A 23 -0.12 17.08 -13.73
C ILE A 23 1.41 16.99 -13.76
N ASN A 24 2.02 16.55 -14.86
CA ASN A 24 3.46 16.46 -14.98
C ASN A 24 4.13 17.84 -14.90
N SER A 25 3.59 18.85 -15.56
CA SER A 25 4.09 20.23 -15.44
C SER A 25 3.99 20.77 -14.01
N ALA A 26 2.89 20.47 -13.31
CA ALA A 26 2.72 20.83 -11.91
C ALA A 26 3.71 20.11 -10.98
N MET A 27 4.03 18.85 -11.27
CA MET A 27 5.06 18.09 -10.53
C MET A 27 6.44 18.72 -10.68
N ASP A 28 6.83 19.10 -11.91
CA ASP A 28 8.11 19.77 -12.17
C ASP A 28 8.22 21.10 -11.39
N VAL A 29 7.11 21.84 -11.28
CA VAL A 29 7.03 23.06 -10.45
C VAL A 29 7.26 22.75 -8.97
N VAL A 30 6.54 21.75 -8.42
CA VAL A 30 6.69 21.34 -7.01
C VAL A 30 8.12 20.90 -6.70
N ASP A 31 8.77 20.19 -7.64
CA ASP A 31 10.17 19.76 -7.52
C ASP A 31 11.13 20.95 -7.44
N GLY A 32 10.82 22.03 -8.16
CA GLY A 32 11.60 23.26 -8.20
C GLY A 32 11.37 24.24 -7.04
N LEU A 33 10.36 24.01 -6.18
CA LEU A 33 10.07 24.89 -5.05
C LEU A 33 11.24 24.93 -4.04
N SER A 34 11.44 26.08 -3.39
CA SER A 34 12.22 26.12 -2.16
C SER A 34 11.46 25.41 -1.04
N ASP A 35 12.15 25.04 0.03
CA ASP A 35 11.51 24.34 1.15
C ASP A 35 10.51 25.27 1.88
N GLU A 36 10.79 26.58 1.94
CA GLU A 36 9.89 27.58 2.52
C GLU A 36 8.58 27.73 1.73
N LEU A 37 8.66 27.84 0.40
CA LEU A 37 7.47 27.93 -0.45
C LEU A 37 6.68 26.62 -0.41
N ALA A 38 7.38 25.48 -0.40
CA ALA A 38 6.71 24.19 -0.26
C ALA A 38 5.97 24.10 1.08
N GLU A 39 6.56 24.59 2.18
CA GLU A 39 5.92 24.64 3.49
C GLU A 39 4.66 25.52 3.46
N GLU A 40 4.75 26.75 2.94
CA GLU A 40 3.63 27.67 2.80
C GLU A 40 2.46 27.05 2.02
N PHE A 41 2.72 26.51 0.82
CA PHE A 41 1.66 25.92 -0.01
C PHE A 41 1.15 24.60 0.55
N GLY A 42 2.00 23.82 1.23
CA GLY A 42 1.61 22.60 1.93
C GLY A 42 0.64 22.89 3.07
N GLU A 43 0.90 23.93 3.87
CA GLU A 43 0.01 24.37 4.94
C GLU A 43 -1.29 24.96 4.40
N GLN A 44 -1.24 25.75 3.33
CA GLN A 44 -2.43 26.22 2.64
C GLN A 44 -3.30 25.04 2.17
N LEU A 45 -2.69 24.04 1.52
CA LEU A 45 -3.38 22.83 1.07
C LEU A 45 -4.00 22.06 2.25
N ARG A 46 -3.29 21.88 3.37
CA ARG A 46 -3.82 21.23 4.57
C ARG A 46 -5.03 21.98 5.13
N MET A 47 -4.92 23.29 5.27
CA MET A 47 -6.00 24.14 5.77
C MET A 47 -7.25 24.02 4.89
N GLU A 48 -7.10 24.21 3.58
CA GLU A 48 -8.24 24.20 2.66
C GLU A 48 -8.84 22.79 2.49
N ALA A 49 -8.02 21.74 2.47
CA ALA A 49 -8.49 20.37 2.44
C ALA A 49 -9.27 20.01 3.72
N SER A 50 -8.93 20.60 4.88
CA SER A 50 -9.60 20.34 6.15
C SER A 50 -11.04 20.86 6.22
N TRP A 51 -11.40 21.83 5.38
CA TRP A 51 -12.75 22.41 5.32
C TRP A 51 -13.68 21.66 4.36
N ARG A 52 -13.18 20.62 3.67
CA ARG A 52 -13.99 19.85 2.74
C ARG A 52 -14.96 18.94 3.50
N GLU A 53 -16.23 18.98 3.09
CA GLU A 53 -17.31 18.17 3.66
C GLU A 53 -17.78 17.07 2.72
N ASP A 54 -16.89 16.56 1.86
CA ASP A 54 -17.21 15.47 0.95
C ASP A 54 -17.18 14.09 1.62
N PHE A 55 -17.68 13.08 0.90
CA PHE A 55 -17.77 11.71 1.39
C PHE A 55 -16.42 11.14 1.86
N ARG A 56 -15.34 11.41 1.11
CA ARG A 56 -13.99 10.91 1.45
C ARG A 56 -13.44 11.62 2.68
N ALA A 57 -13.62 12.94 2.77
CA ALA A 57 -13.20 13.72 3.93
C ALA A 57 -13.86 13.20 5.23
N GLY A 58 -15.14 12.82 5.18
CA GLY A 58 -15.84 12.18 6.29
C GLY A 58 -15.21 10.84 6.71
N LEU A 59 -14.86 9.98 5.75
CA LEU A 59 -14.22 8.69 6.00
C LEU A 59 -12.81 8.84 6.58
N GLN A 60 -12.02 9.77 6.04
CA GLN A 60 -10.67 10.05 6.52
C GLN A 60 -10.70 10.63 7.93
N THR A 61 -11.59 11.59 8.17
CA THR A 61 -11.83 12.19 9.49
C THR A 61 -12.20 11.15 10.54
N TYR A 62 -13.02 10.15 10.17
CA TYR A 62 -13.37 9.05 11.07
C TYR A 62 -12.12 8.29 11.57
N LEU A 63 -11.16 8.00 10.69
CA LEU A 63 -9.92 7.29 11.04
C LEU A 63 -8.94 8.18 11.82
N LEU A 64 -8.80 9.44 11.43
CA LEU A 64 -7.83 10.37 12.01
C LEU A 64 -8.28 10.98 13.34
N LYS A 65 -9.58 11.00 13.67
CA LYS A 65 -10.10 11.56 14.93
C LYS A 65 -9.67 10.77 16.18
N ARG A 66 -9.35 9.48 16.02
CA ARG A 66 -8.97 8.60 17.13
C ARG A 66 -7.82 7.69 16.68
N PRO A 67 -6.64 8.26 16.39
CA PRO A 67 -5.52 7.45 16.02
C PRO A 67 -5.17 6.57 17.23
N PRO A 68 -4.72 5.32 17.02
CA PRO A 68 -4.38 4.41 18.13
C PRO A 68 -3.28 4.97 19.03
N ARG A 69 -2.50 5.93 18.52
CA ARG A 69 -1.42 6.64 19.20
C ARG A 69 -1.19 7.97 18.49
N ASP A 70 -0.63 8.96 19.20
CA ASP A 70 -0.17 10.21 18.60
C ASP A 70 0.79 9.94 17.42
N PRO A 71 0.47 10.42 16.19
CA PRO A 71 1.30 10.26 15.01
C PRO A 71 2.79 10.54 15.29
N GLY A 72 3.13 11.68 15.89
CA GLY A 72 4.52 12.11 16.08
C GLY A 72 5.38 11.15 16.92
N THR A 73 4.74 10.24 17.66
CA THR A 73 5.41 9.29 18.55
C THR A 73 5.66 7.92 17.93
N TRP A 74 5.16 7.63 16.73
CA TRP A 74 5.48 6.37 16.04
C TRP A 74 6.96 6.33 15.64
N PRO A 75 7.59 5.15 15.65
CA PRO A 75 8.98 5.01 15.24
C PRO A 75 9.15 5.30 13.75
N GLN A 76 10.29 5.89 13.41
CA GLN A 76 10.72 5.99 12.01
C GLN A 76 11.09 4.60 11.49
N ARG A 77 10.88 4.38 10.19
CA ARG A 77 11.24 3.14 9.52
C ARG A 77 12.75 2.92 9.53
N GLU A 78 13.17 1.83 10.16
CA GLU A 78 14.56 1.40 10.15
C GLU A 78 14.88 0.66 8.84
N PRO A 79 16.17 0.65 8.43
CA PRO A 79 16.60 -0.19 7.32
C PRO A 79 16.28 -1.67 7.61
N ALA A 80 15.71 -2.36 6.64
CA ALA A 80 15.39 -3.79 6.76
C ALA A 80 16.63 -4.61 7.23
N PRO A 81 16.49 -5.48 8.23
CA PRO A 81 17.59 -6.29 8.76
C PRO A 81 18.05 -7.33 7.73
N THR A 82 19.20 -7.95 7.95
CA THR A 82 19.71 -9.04 7.10
C THR A 82 19.92 -10.28 7.94
N TYR A 83 19.62 -11.46 7.39
CA TYR A 83 19.98 -12.72 8.04
C TYR A 83 21.50 -12.84 8.21
N ASP A 84 21.94 -13.29 9.40
CA ASP A 84 23.35 -13.48 9.72
C ASP A 84 23.91 -14.73 9.00
N PRO A 85 24.87 -14.56 8.07
CA PRO A 85 25.50 -15.67 7.37
C PRO A 85 26.20 -16.67 8.31
N LYS A 86 26.75 -16.20 9.44
CA LYS A 86 27.43 -17.08 10.40
C LYS A 86 26.44 -17.95 11.17
N LYS A 87 25.24 -17.44 11.44
CA LYS A 87 24.16 -18.18 12.10
C LYS A 87 23.53 -19.19 11.15
N HIS A 88 23.13 -18.77 9.95
CA HIS A 88 22.29 -19.60 9.08
C HIS A 88 23.08 -20.41 8.02
N CYS A 89 24.29 -20.00 7.65
CA CYS A 89 25.19 -20.75 6.74
C CYS A 89 26.63 -20.81 7.26
N PRO A 90 26.90 -21.37 8.46
CA PRO A 90 28.22 -21.33 9.09
C PRO A 90 29.33 -22.02 8.26
N ALA A 91 28.99 -22.99 7.43
CA ALA A 91 29.95 -23.68 6.57
C ALA A 91 30.46 -22.81 5.41
N GLN A 92 29.68 -21.81 5.00
CA GLN A 92 29.98 -20.91 3.87
C GLN A 92 29.43 -19.50 4.15
N PRO A 93 29.98 -18.77 5.15
CA PRO A 93 29.46 -17.47 5.52
C PRO A 93 29.84 -16.43 4.46
N ILE A 94 28.85 -15.91 3.73
CA ILE A 94 29.05 -14.86 2.72
C ILE A 94 28.91 -13.48 3.39
N PRO A 95 29.95 -12.62 3.41
CA PRO A 95 29.86 -11.30 4.01
C PRO A 95 28.79 -10.41 3.36
N ARG A 96 28.07 -9.62 4.17
CA ARG A 96 27.06 -8.69 3.67
C ARG A 96 27.63 -7.32 3.37
N LYS A 97 27.36 -6.81 2.17
CA LYS A 97 27.72 -5.44 1.76
C LYS A 97 26.48 -4.69 1.29
N ARG A 98 26.00 -3.76 2.11
CA ARG A 98 24.86 -2.91 1.76
C ARG A 98 25.26 -1.82 0.77
N LEU A 99 24.49 -1.69 -0.31
CA LEU A 99 24.64 -0.59 -1.26
C LEU A 99 24.07 0.71 -0.69
N LYS A 100 24.51 1.84 -1.25
CA LYS A 100 23.82 3.12 -1.05
C LYS A 100 22.49 3.11 -1.79
N ALA A 101 21.48 3.79 -1.27
CA ALA A 101 20.17 3.90 -1.92
C ALA A 101 20.27 4.53 -3.33
N THR A 102 21.26 5.39 -3.55
CA THR A 102 21.53 6.06 -4.83
C THR A 102 22.41 5.24 -5.79
N ASP A 103 22.85 4.03 -5.41
CA ASP A 103 23.61 3.16 -6.32
C ASP A 103 22.69 2.71 -7.47
N LYS A 104 23.13 2.85 -8.73
CA LYS A 104 22.35 2.45 -9.91
C LYS A 104 21.88 1.00 -9.86
N ARG A 105 22.63 0.10 -9.22
CA ARG A 105 22.21 -1.30 -9.03
C ARG A 105 21.09 -1.44 -8.00
N ALA A 106 21.11 -0.62 -6.95
CA ALA A 106 20.02 -0.56 -5.98
C ALA A 106 18.73 -0.05 -6.62
N LEU A 107 18.82 1.04 -7.40
CA LEU A 107 17.67 1.59 -8.14
C LEU A 107 17.10 0.58 -9.14
N ARG A 108 17.94 -0.12 -9.90
CA ARG A 108 17.48 -1.20 -10.81
C ARG A 108 16.83 -2.38 -10.09
N ALA A 109 17.35 -2.75 -8.91
CA ALA A 109 16.74 -3.81 -8.11
C ALA A 109 15.38 -3.37 -7.55
N LEU A 110 15.27 -2.13 -7.07
CA LEU A 110 14.01 -1.53 -6.65
C LEU A 110 13.00 -1.56 -7.80
N GLU A 111 13.37 -1.08 -8.97
CA GLU A 111 12.54 -1.12 -10.19
C GLU A 111 12.11 -2.56 -10.51
N LYS A 112 13.05 -3.50 -10.60
CA LYS A 112 12.76 -4.90 -10.92
C LYS A 112 11.77 -5.56 -9.94
N PHE A 113 11.97 -5.35 -8.64
CA PHE A 113 11.22 -6.10 -7.61
C PHE A 113 9.96 -5.37 -7.13
N LYS A 114 9.91 -4.04 -7.20
CA LYS A 114 8.73 -3.26 -6.77
C LYS A 114 7.69 -3.07 -7.86
N LEU A 115 8.07 -3.02 -9.14
CA LEU A 115 7.14 -2.74 -10.25
C LEU A 115 6.01 -3.77 -10.44
N THR A 116 6.10 -4.95 -9.83
CA THR A 116 5.03 -5.97 -9.94
C THR A 116 3.94 -5.80 -8.90
N HIS A 117 4.16 -4.97 -7.88
CA HIS A 117 3.09 -4.44 -7.05
C HIS A 117 2.76 -3.11 -7.67
N SER A 118 1.50 -2.87 -8.01
CA SER A 118 1.07 -1.55 -8.46
C SER A 118 1.64 -0.53 -7.51
N GLU A 119 2.53 0.32 -8.01
CA GLU A 119 3.20 1.31 -7.19
C GLU A 119 2.13 2.05 -6.40
N PRO A 120 2.38 2.36 -5.11
CA PRO A 120 1.47 3.25 -4.44
C PRO A 120 1.36 4.49 -5.33
N VAL A 121 0.13 4.85 -5.69
CA VAL A 121 -0.18 6.01 -6.54
C VAL A 121 0.35 7.32 -5.91
N VAL A 122 0.93 7.26 -4.71
CA VAL A 122 1.39 8.35 -3.88
C VAL A 122 2.70 8.00 -3.18
N GLU A 123 3.50 9.00 -2.86
CA GLU A 123 4.70 8.88 -2.03
C GLU A 123 4.30 8.71 -0.54
N PRO A 124 4.56 7.56 0.09
CA PRO A 124 4.12 7.32 1.46
C PRO A 124 4.99 8.08 2.47
N GLY A 125 4.34 8.83 3.35
CA GLY A 125 4.91 9.29 4.61
C GLY A 125 4.65 8.32 5.77
N TRP A 126 3.64 7.46 5.61
CA TRP A 126 3.25 6.47 6.60
C TRP A 126 3.09 5.10 5.96
N THR A 127 3.57 4.07 6.66
CA THR A 127 3.33 2.68 6.26
C THR A 127 2.97 1.81 7.47
N TYR A 128 2.25 0.72 7.22
CA TYR A 128 2.00 -0.30 8.21
C TYR A 128 3.03 -1.43 8.08
N ASP A 129 3.71 -1.74 9.19
CA ASP A 129 4.68 -2.84 9.28
C ASP A 129 3.99 -4.08 9.87
N TYR A 130 3.63 -5.04 9.01
CA TYR A 130 2.95 -6.27 9.42
C TYR A 130 3.80 -7.17 10.34
N GLY A 131 5.14 -7.10 10.26
CA GLY A 131 6.02 -7.92 11.10
C GLY A 131 6.12 -7.37 12.52
N ALA A 132 6.11 -6.05 12.66
CA ALA A 132 6.11 -5.38 13.95
C ALA A 132 4.70 -5.08 14.48
N GLN A 133 3.68 -5.12 13.62
CA GLN A 133 2.30 -4.72 13.86
C GLN A 133 2.16 -3.28 14.36
N GLU A 134 2.93 -2.38 13.76
CA GLU A 134 2.91 -0.96 14.11
C GLU A 134 2.99 -0.08 12.88
N LEU A 135 2.57 1.17 13.04
CA LEU A 135 2.78 2.19 12.02
C LEU A 135 4.24 2.64 12.06
N ARG A 136 4.79 2.92 10.89
CA ARG A 136 6.13 3.49 10.70
C ARG A 136 6.02 4.82 10.00
N ARG A 137 6.80 5.79 10.47
CA ARG A 137 7.08 7.03 9.73
C ARG A 137 8.15 6.75 8.68
N GLU A 138 7.89 7.12 7.44
CA GLU A 138 8.93 7.19 6.43
C GLU A 138 9.81 8.43 6.69
N ARG A 139 10.98 8.51 6.04
CA ARG A 139 11.99 9.54 6.36
C ARG A 139 11.46 10.97 6.19
N ASP A 140 10.71 11.21 5.12
CA ASP A 140 10.23 12.52 4.71
C ASP A 140 8.70 12.63 4.92
N TRP A 141 8.20 12.04 6.01
CA TRP A 141 6.77 11.89 6.28
C TRP A 141 6.02 13.22 6.38
N ASP A 142 6.69 14.25 6.90
CA ASP A 142 6.20 15.62 7.08
C ASP A 142 6.58 16.56 5.93
N SER A 143 7.25 16.07 4.88
CA SER A 143 7.65 16.90 3.74
C SER A 143 6.45 17.50 3.01
N SER A 144 6.40 18.83 2.92
CA SER A 144 5.34 19.54 2.19
C SER A 144 5.37 19.30 0.69
N LYS A 145 6.56 19.09 0.10
CA LYS A 145 6.69 18.69 -1.31
C LYS A 145 5.98 17.35 -1.57
N ARG A 146 6.19 16.36 -0.71
CA ARG A 146 5.49 15.06 -0.79
C ARG A 146 3.97 15.23 -0.74
N ILE A 147 3.49 16.08 0.17
CA ILE A 147 2.05 16.35 0.34
C ILE A 147 1.46 16.99 -0.92
N LEU A 148 2.15 17.99 -1.48
CA LEU A 148 1.75 18.66 -2.72
C LEU A 148 1.75 17.68 -3.91
N ARG A 149 2.79 16.87 -4.08
CA ARG A 149 2.85 15.83 -5.13
C ARG A 149 1.68 14.86 -4.99
N ASN A 150 1.43 14.36 -3.78
CA ASN A 150 0.32 13.45 -3.54
C ASN A 150 -1.05 14.08 -3.86
N ALA A 151 -1.23 15.37 -3.58
CA ALA A 151 -2.44 16.09 -3.91
C ALA A 151 -2.64 16.26 -5.43
N LEU A 152 -1.57 16.48 -6.20
CA LEU A 152 -1.62 16.43 -7.67
C LEU A 152 -2.01 15.03 -8.20
N LEU A 153 -1.76 13.97 -7.44
CA LEU A 153 -2.22 12.60 -7.71
C LEU A 153 -3.60 12.30 -7.10
N GLY A 154 -4.29 13.32 -6.59
CA GLY A 154 -5.65 13.25 -6.07
C GLY A 154 -5.75 12.74 -4.63
N SER A 155 -4.63 12.62 -3.92
CA SER A 155 -4.58 12.19 -2.53
C SER A 155 -4.50 13.39 -1.58
N PRO A 156 -5.50 13.61 -0.70
CA PRO A 156 -5.43 14.67 0.28
C PRO A 156 -4.30 14.43 1.29
N PRO A 157 -3.89 15.47 2.04
CA PRO A 157 -2.96 15.34 3.15
C PRO A 157 -3.38 14.22 4.10
N ASP A 158 -2.41 13.44 4.60
CA ASP A 158 -2.59 12.34 5.56
C ASP A 158 -3.48 11.16 5.10
N GLN A 159 -3.77 11.03 3.80
CA GLN A 159 -4.50 9.86 3.26
C GLN A 159 -3.72 8.55 3.50
N ASP A 160 -2.40 8.60 3.34
CA ASP A 160 -1.48 7.49 3.60
C ASP A 160 -1.48 7.05 5.06
N LEU A 161 -1.52 8.01 6.00
CA LEU A 161 -1.72 7.72 7.43
C LEU A 161 -3.05 7.02 7.67
N ALA A 162 -4.14 7.51 7.06
CA ALA A 162 -5.46 6.89 7.20
C ALA A 162 -5.47 5.46 6.64
N ILE A 163 -4.83 5.22 5.49
CA ILE A 163 -4.67 3.87 4.91
C ILE A 163 -3.86 2.98 5.87
N ALA A 164 -2.73 3.45 6.41
CA ALA A 164 -1.91 2.66 7.33
C ALA A 164 -2.63 2.32 8.64
N ILE A 165 -3.42 3.26 9.20
CA ILE A 165 -4.30 3.02 10.37
C ILE A 165 -5.33 1.94 10.02
N LEU A 166 -5.90 2.01 8.81
CA LEU A 166 -6.91 1.06 8.39
C LEU A 166 -6.32 -0.35 8.18
N GLU A 167 -5.13 -0.47 7.59
CA GLU A 167 -4.41 -1.74 7.51
C GLU A 167 -4.15 -2.33 8.89
N LEU A 168 -3.65 -1.53 9.85
CA LEU A 168 -3.48 -1.96 11.25
C LEU A 168 -4.80 -2.48 11.84
N ASN A 169 -5.92 -1.80 11.58
CA ASN A 169 -7.22 -2.21 12.10
C ASN A 169 -7.70 -3.53 11.48
N LEU A 170 -7.43 -3.76 10.18
CA LEU A 170 -7.85 -4.96 9.45
C LEU A 170 -6.90 -6.16 9.64
N ASP A 171 -5.67 -5.94 10.06
CA ASP A 171 -4.73 -7.04 10.34
C ASP A 171 -5.16 -7.84 11.59
N SER A 172 -5.18 -9.17 11.47
CA SER A 172 -5.43 -10.08 12.59
C SER A 172 -4.15 -10.36 13.39
N GLY A 173 -2.97 -10.19 12.77
CA GLY A 173 -1.67 -10.50 13.37
C GLY A 173 -1.24 -11.95 13.32
N GLU A 174 -2.06 -12.84 12.76
CA GLU A 174 -1.81 -14.28 12.77
C GLU A 174 -0.52 -14.67 12.03
N LEU A 175 -0.12 -13.89 11.01
CA LEU A 175 1.07 -14.12 10.19
C LEU A 175 2.25 -13.21 10.56
N ARG A 176 2.24 -12.62 11.77
CA ARG A 176 3.29 -11.68 12.21
C ARG A 176 4.71 -12.24 12.06
N ALA A 177 4.93 -13.48 12.49
CA ALA A 177 6.24 -14.13 12.40
C ALA A 177 6.70 -14.24 10.93
N THR A 178 5.79 -14.70 10.06
CA THR A 178 6.04 -14.79 8.61
C THR A 178 6.39 -13.41 8.03
N PHE A 179 5.61 -12.37 8.33
CA PHE A 179 5.91 -11.02 7.86
C PHE A 179 7.24 -10.49 8.39
N SER A 180 7.61 -10.79 9.64
CA SER A 180 8.92 -10.43 10.20
C SER A 180 10.06 -11.13 9.46
N ALA A 181 9.93 -12.41 9.14
CA ALA A 181 10.90 -13.16 8.36
C ALA A 181 11.07 -12.58 6.94
N PHE A 182 9.97 -12.25 6.25
CA PHE A 182 9.99 -11.67 4.90
C PHE A 182 10.32 -10.16 4.88
N ALA A 183 10.30 -9.46 6.02
CA ALA A 183 10.71 -8.06 6.14
C ALA A 183 12.22 -7.86 6.10
N HIS A 184 13.02 -8.94 6.13
CA HIS A 184 14.45 -8.86 5.92
C HIS A 184 14.80 -8.32 4.53
N ALA A 185 15.93 -7.64 4.42
CA ALA A 185 16.44 -7.09 3.18
C ALA A 185 16.84 -8.22 2.22
N TYR A 186 16.54 -8.03 0.94
CA TYR A 186 17.01 -8.91 -0.12
C TYR A 186 18.52 -8.69 -0.35
N ALA A 187 19.25 -9.81 -0.50
CA ALA A 187 20.62 -9.81 -0.95
C ALA A 187 20.83 -10.81 -2.10
N ASP A 188 21.78 -10.53 -2.98
CA ASP A 188 22.16 -11.46 -4.04
C ASP A 188 23.15 -12.54 -3.57
N ARG A 189 23.45 -13.50 -4.45
CA ARG A 189 24.37 -14.62 -4.20
C ARG A 189 25.78 -14.21 -3.79
N THR A 190 26.18 -12.96 -4.02
CA THR A 190 27.49 -12.42 -3.66
C THR A 190 27.49 -11.67 -2.32
N GLY A 191 26.33 -11.59 -1.65
CA GLY A 191 26.17 -10.90 -0.37
C GLY A 191 25.89 -9.40 -0.51
N VAL A 192 25.62 -8.91 -1.73
CA VAL A 192 25.24 -7.50 -1.93
C VAL A 192 23.79 -7.30 -1.49
N VAL A 193 23.58 -6.39 -0.55
CA VAL A 193 22.25 -6.08 0.03
C VAL A 193 21.68 -4.85 -0.66
N PHE A 194 20.46 -4.96 -1.19
CA PHE A 194 19.79 -3.91 -1.94
C PHE A 194 18.87 -3.11 -1.01
N PRO A 195 19.21 -1.85 -0.68
CA PRO A 195 18.39 -1.05 0.23
C PRO A 195 16.99 -0.81 -0.35
N GLY A 196 15.98 -0.91 0.52
CA GLY A 196 14.59 -0.67 0.15
C GLY A 196 13.90 -1.84 -0.57
N VAL A 197 14.60 -2.96 -0.81
CA VAL A 197 14.01 -4.21 -1.31
C VAL A 197 14.03 -5.25 -0.19
N THR A 198 12.86 -5.74 0.19
CA THR A 198 12.70 -6.83 1.16
C THR A 198 12.57 -8.19 0.47
N LEU A 199 12.70 -9.26 1.23
CA LEU A 199 12.38 -10.61 0.74
C LEU A 199 10.91 -10.71 0.35
N TYR A 200 10.00 -10.04 1.05
CA TYR A 200 8.61 -9.93 0.61
C TYR A 200 8.53 -9.37 -0.81
N ASP A 201 9.17 -8.22 -1.07
CA ASP A 201 9.11 -7.57 -2.39
C ASP A 201 9.67 -8.49 -3.47
N ALA A 202 10.81 -9.14 -3.20
CA ALA A 202 11.41 -10.10 -4.13
C ALA A 202 10.41 -11.23 -4.44
N TRP A 203 9.96 -11.99 -3.43
CA TRP A 203 9.04 -13.12 -3.60
C TRP A 203 7.74 -12.74 -4.28
N ALA A 204 7.21 -11.58 -3.94
CA ALA A 204 5.96 -11.10 -4.46
C ALA A 204 6.07 -10.66 -5.93
N SER A 205 7.27 -10.28 -6.40
CA SER A 205 7.47 -9.71 -7.74
C SER A 205 7.25 -10.71 -8.88
N GLY A 206 7.16 -12.01 -8.59
CA GLY A 206 7.08 -13.05 -9.62
C GLY A 206 8.27 -13.10 -10.58
N SER A 207 9.29 -12.27 -10.38
CA SER A 207 10.50 -12.25 -11.20
C SER A 207 11.40 -13.40 -10.84
N GLN A 208 12.11 -13.95 -11.82
CA GLN A 208 13.18 -14.89 -11.52
C GLN A 208 14.24 -14.22 -10.65
N MET A 209 14.43 -14.77 -9.46
CA MET A 209 15.38 -14.31 -8.45
C MET A 209 16.36 -15.42 -8.10
N GLU A 210 17.58 -15.03 -7.82
CA GLU A 210 18.59 -15.92 -7.29
C GLU A 210 18.75 -15.62 -5.80
N MET A 211 18.04 -16.36 -4.96
CA MET A 211 18.10 -16.15 -3.52
C MET A 211 19.27 -16.94 -2.92
N PRO A 212 20.14 -16.32 -2.10
CA PRO A 212 21.25 -17.04 -1.48
C PRO A 212 20.72 -18.01 -0.41
N ASP A 213 21.46 -19.10 -0.18
CA ASP A 213 21.13 -20.09 0.85
C ASP A 213 20.87 -19.44 2.22
N VAL A 214 21.60 -18.38 2.58
CA VAL A 214 21.46 -17.71 3.88
C VAL A 214 20.06 -17.11 4.07
N GLU A 215 19.49 -16.48 3.03
CA GLU A 215 18.13 -15.93 3.06
C GLU A 215 17.09 -17.04 3.13
N CYS A 216 17.23 -18.08 2.30
CA CYS A 216 16.31 -19.22 2.28
C CYS A 216 16.30 -19.96 3.61
N LEU A 217 17.49 -20.28 4.12
CA LEU A 217 17.67 -20.95 5.40
C LEU A 217 17.26 -20.04 6.56
N GLY A 218 17.50 -18.74 6.48
CA GLY A 218 17.03 -17.76 7.46
C GLY A 218 15.52 -17.86 7.69
N ILE A 219 14.74 -17.81 6.61
CA ILE A 219 13.28 -17.93 6.67
C ILE A 219 12.86 -19.25 7.31
N ILE A 220 13.39 -20.38 6.84
CA ILE A 220 12.99 -21.70 7.34
C ILE A 220 13.39 -21.91 8.79
N HIS A 221 14.58 -21.46 9.18
CA HIS A 221 15.05 -21.57 10.55
C HIS A 221 14.20 -20.72 11.51
N ASP A 222 13.80 -19.51 11.10
CA ASP A 222 13.01 -18.64 11.96
C ASP A 222 11.52 -19.03 12.02
N LEU A 223 10.96 -19.60 10.95
CA LEU A 223 9.53 -19.95 10.88
C LEU A 223 9.22 -21.41 11.24
N ASN A 224 10.09 -22.35 10.87
CA ASN A 224 9.86 -23.78 11.07
C ASN A 224 10.79 -24.41 12.12
N ASP A 225 11.79 -23.67 12.62
CA ASP A 225 12.83 -24.16 13.53
C ASP A 225 13.55 -25.45 13.02
N ASP A 226 13.58 -25.66 11.70
CA ASP A 226 14.16 -26.86 11.10
C ASP A 226 15.63 -26.68 10.71
N TRP A 227 16.47 -26.69 11.74
CA TRP A 227 17.93 -26.64 11.61
C TRP A 227 18.56 -27.97 11.23
N LYS A 228 17.79 -29.06 11.08
CA LYS A 228 18.32 -30.42 10.85
C LYS A 228 18.22 -30.81 9.39
N THR A 229 17.04 -30.61 8.80
CA THR A 229 16.79 -30.93 7.40
C THR A 229 17.47 -29.93 6.48
N TRP A 230 17.42 -28.64 6.84
CA TRP A 230 17.87 -27.55 6.00
C TRP A 230 19.18 -26.99 6.55
N ARG A 231 20.29 -27.29 5.85
CA ARG A 231 21.63 -26.84 6.23
C ARG A 231 22.43 -26.49 4.99
N ALA A 232 23.32 -25.51 5.13
CA ALA A 232 24.28 -25.19 4.09
C ALA A 232 25.38 -26.26 3.99
N PRO A 233 25.85 -26.61 2.78
CA PRO A 233 25.29 -26.21 1.49
C PRO A 233 23.96 -26.91 1.20
N VAL A 234 22.98 -26.17 0.67
CA VAL A 234 21.66 -26.73 0.37
C VAL A 234 21.75 -27.68 -0.83
N ARG A 235 21.43 -28.96 -0.63
CA ARG A 235 21.47 -29.99 -1.69
C ARG A 235 20.18 -30.11 -2.49
N LYS A 236 19.05 -29.69 -1.92
CA LYS A 236 17.71 -29.80 -2.52
C LYS A 236 17.07 -28.41 -2.59
N GLN A 237 17.47 -27.61 -3.57
CA GLN A 237 17.01 -26.22 -3.68
C GLN A 237 15.51 -26.13 -4.00
N GLU A 238 15.01 -26.91 -4.95
CA GLU A 238 13.59 -26.86 -5.34
C GLU A 238 12.63 -27.16 -4.17
N PRO A 239 12.79 -28.27 -3.40
CA PRO A 239 11.98 -28.50 -2.20
C PRO A 239 12.11 -27.41 -1.11
N LEU A 240 13.25 -26.71 -1.04
CA LEU A 240 13.41 -25.58 -0.12
C LEU A 240 12.58 -24.37 -0.59
N TYR A 241 12.62 -24.06 -1.88
CA TYR A 241 11.81 -23.00 -2.46
C TYR A 241 10.31 -23.28 -2.35
N ASP A 242 9.89 -24.53 -2.57
CA ASP A 242 8.49 -24.95 -2.37
C ASP A 242 8.05 -24.72 -0.92
N ALA A 243 8.87 -25.14 0.06
CA ALA A 243 8.58 -24.94 1.47
C ALA A 243 8.47 -23.45 1.84
N ILE A 244 9.31 -22.58 1.28
CA ILE A 244 9.22 -21.14 1.49
C ILE A 244 7.97 -20.56 0.80
N GLY A 245 7.63 -21.06 -0.40
CA GLY A 245 6.43 -20.69 -1.14
C GLY A 245 5.14 -20.96 -0.35
N GLU A 246 5.05 -22.12 0.30
CA GLU A 246 3.92 -22.48 1.18
C GLU A 246 3.77 -21.53 2.39
N LEU A 247 4.89 -20.99 2.90
CA LEU A 247 4.87 -19.98 3.96
C LEU A 247 4.49 -18.59 3.41
N PHE A 248 4.97 -18.25 2.21
CA PHE A 248 4.82 -16.93 1.61
C PHE A 248 3.41 -16.67 1.07
N PHE A 249 2.83 -17.64 0.36
CA PHE A 249 1.58 -17.43 -0.37
C PHE A 249 0.40 -16.99 0.53
N PRO A 250 0.18 -17.62 1.70
CA PRO A 250 -0.81 -17.12 2.67
C PRO A 250 -0.55 -15.67 3.10
N ALA A 251 0.72 -15.31 3.37
CA ALA A 251 1.09 -13.95 3.77
C ALA A 251 0.84 -12.91 2.67
N ARG A 252 1.15 -13.25 1.41
CA ARG A 252 0.85 -12.39 0.26
C ARG A 252 -0.65 -12.15 0.11
N GLN A 253 -1.46 -13.19 0.19
CA GLN A 253 -2.93 -13.08 0.10
C GLN A 253 -3.50 -12.24 1.24
N HIS A 254 -3.02 -12.50 2.46
CA HIS A 254 -3.43 -11.80 3.67
C HIS A 254 -3.17 -10.30 3.59
N ARG A 255 -1.94 -9.91 3.28
CA ARG A 255 -1.52 -8.51 3.15
C ARG A 255 -2.19 -7.86 1.94
N GLY A 256 -2.21 -8.54 0.79
CA GLY A 256 -2.76 -7.99 -0.44
C GLY A 256 -4.24 -7.58 -0.30
N LEU A 257 -5.07 -8.44 0.29
CA LEU A 257 -6.50 -8.13 0.47
C LEU A 257 -6.72 -6.98 1.44
N ARG A 258 -5.99 -6.95 2.56
CA ARG A 258 -6.12 -5.91 3.59
C ARG A 258 -5.65 -4.55 3.08
N HIS A 259 -4.53 -4.53 2.36
CA HIS A 259 -4.05 -3.34 1.68
C HIS A 259 -5.06 -2.85 0.63
N ALA A 260 -5.56 -3.72 -0.25
CA ALA A 260 -6.53 -3.35 -1.27
C ALA A 260 -7.85 -2.82 -0.66
N LEU A 261 -8.32 -3.41 0.43
CA LEU A 261 -9.48 -2.90 1.16
C LEU A 261 -9.20 -1.54 1.82
N ALA A 262 -8.02 -1.36 2.41
CA ALA A 262 -7.64 -0.09 3.00
C ALA A 262 -7.55 1.03 1.96
N VAL A 263 -6.99 0.75 0.77
CA VAL A 263 -6.98 1.67 -0.36
C VAL A 263 -8.41 1.95 -0.87
N ALA A 264 -9.21 0.91 -1.13
CA ALA A 264 -10.60 1.05 -1.60
C ALA A 264 -11.53 1.77 -0.59
N TYR A 265 -11.09 1.96 0.64
CA TYR A 265 -11.83 2.76 1.62
C TYR A 265 -11.85 4.25 1.21
N LEU A 266 -10.74 4.78 0.69
CA LEU A 266 -10.57 6.20 0.33
C LEU A 266 -10.37 6.46 -1.17
N VAL A 267 -10.10 5.43 -1.96
CA VAL A 267 -9.77 5.56 -3.38
C VAL A 267 -10.80 4.82 -4.22
N GLY A 268 -11.39 5.51 -5.21
CA GLY A 268 -12.36 4.95 -6.16
C GLY A 268 -11.76 4.54 -7.52
N ASP A 269 -10.44 4.68 -7.69
CA ASP A 269 -9.76 4.21 -8.89
C ASP A 269 -9.36 2.74 -8.73
N LYS A 270 -9.77 1.90 -9.69
CA LYS A 270 -9.43 0.48 -9.73
C LYS A 270 -7.92 0.24 -9.87
N TYR A 271 -7.18 1.13 -10.54
CA TYR A 271 -5.76 0.90 -10.80
C TYR A 271 -4.91 1.01 -9.52
N ALA A 272 -5.38 1.77 -8.53
CA ALA A 272 -4.76 1.85 -7.21
C ALA A 272 -4.83 0.53 -6.41
N LEU A 273 -5.65 -0.44 -6.84
CA LEU A 273 -5.87 -1.71 -6.14
C LEU A 273 -4.93 -2.84 -6.63
N GLY A 274 -4.15 -2.57 -7.67
CA GLY A 274 -3.22 -3.51 -8.29
C GLY A 274 -3.78 -4.88 -8.62
N ASP A 275 -3.24 -5.94 -8.02
CA ASP A 275 -3.69 -7.32 -8.24
C ASP A 275 -5.21 -7.51 -7.98
N TYR A 276 -5.83 -6.61 -7.21
CA TYR A 276 -7.25 -6.61 -6.89
C TYR A 276 -8.10 -5.66 -7.77
N ALA A 277 -7.54 -5.06 -8.82
CA ALA A 277 -8.27 -4.17 -9.73
C ALA A 277 -9.51 -4.85 -10.35
N SER A 278 -9.45 -6.16 -10.59
CA SER A 278 -10.60 -6.94 -11.09
C SER A 278 -11.72 -7.12 -10.07
N ASN A 279 -11.46 -6.89 -8.78
CA ASN A 279 -12.41 -6.94 -7.68
C ASN A 279 -12.86 -5.55 -7.21
N HIS A 280 -12.57 -4.49 -7.98
CA HIS A 280 -12.82 -3.10 -7.59
C HIS A 280 -14.21 -2.85 -6.97
N ILE A 281 -15.28 -3.19 -7.69
CA ILE A 281 -16.65 -2.99 -7.22
C ILE A 281 -16.98 -3.90 -6.03
N GLN A 282 -16.44 -5.12 -6.01
CA GLN A 282 -16.63 -6.05 -4.90
C GLN A 282 -15.99 -5.51 -3.60
N LEU A 283 -14.81 -4.89 -3.67
CA LEU A 283 -14.17 -4.30 -2.48
C LEU A 283 -14.95 -3.10 -1.95
N HIS A 284 -15.47 -2.23 -2.83
CA HIS A 284 -16.37 -1.15 -2.42
C HIS A 284 -17.68 -1.67 -1.83
N ALA A 285 -18.24 -2.75 -2.39
CA ALA A 285 -19.42 -3.40 -1.84
C ALA A 285 -19.20 -3.92 -0.42
N MET A 286 -18.01 -4.45 -0.09
CA MET A 286 -17.73 -4.89 1.28
C MET A 286 -17.81 -3.73 2.27
N TRP A 287 -17.30 -2.56 1.88
CA TRP A 287 -17.40 -1.36 2.69
C TRP A 287 -18.83 -0.88 2.85
N GLU A 288 -19.64 -0.90 1.80
CA GLU A 288 -21.05 -0.55 1.87
C GLU A 288 -21.84 -1.50 2.77
N ASP A 289 -21.61 -2.81 2.65
CA ASP A 289 -22.28 -3.83 3.46
C ASP A 289 -21.87 -3.76 4.94
N CYS A 290 -20.63 -3.33 5.22
CA CYS A 290 -20.12 -3.10 6.57
C CYS A 290 -20.36 -1.66 7.08
N ALA A 291 -21.14 -0.85 6.36
CA ALA A 291 -21.39 0.56 6.68
C ALA A 291 -20.10 1.35 6.99
N SER A 292 -19.05 1.13 6.19
CA SER A 292 -17.73 1.76 6.33
C SER A 292 -17.10 1.62 7.73
N THR A 293 -17.42 0.57 8.47
CA THR A 293 -16.95 0.38 9.85
C THR A 293 -15.83 -0.67 9.88
N PRO A 294 -14.56 -0.28 10.16
CA PRO A 294 -13.43 -1.22 10.12
C PRO A 294 -13.58 -2.45 11.03
N PRO A 295 -14.07 -2.33 12.28
CA PRO A 295 -14.32 -3.50 13.12
C PRO A 295 -15.31 -4.51 12.51
N LYS A 296 -16.36 -4.04 11.83
CA LYS A 296 -17.34 -4.93 11.17
C LYS A 296 -16.72 -5.64 9.98
N LEU A 297 -15.92 -4.93 9.19
CA LEU A 297 -15.23 -5.55 8.06
C LEU A 297 -14.22 -6.59 8.53
N LYS A 298 -13.41 -6.26 9.55
CA LYS A 298 -12.41 -7.18 10.13
C LYS A 298 -13.01 -8.55 10.49
N GLN A 299 -14.20 -8.55 11.11
CA GLN A 299 -14.90 -9.78 11.51
C GLN A 299 -15.33 -10.66 10.33
N ARG A 300 -15.38 -10.13 9.11
CA ARG A 300 -15.77 -10.85 7.90
C ARG A 300 -14.59 -11.27 7.04
N LEU A 301 -13.40 -10.74 7.29
CA LEU A 301 -12.24 -11.10 6.51
C LEU A 301 -11.87 -12.57 6.75
N PRO A 302 -11.49 -13.30 5.70
CA PRO A 302 -11.09 -14.67 5.85
C PRO A 302 -9.71 -14.74 6.53
N GLU A 303 -9.46 -15.87 7.18
CA GLU A 303 -8.08 -16.33 7.39
C GLU A 303 -7.41 -16.58 6.03
N ALA A 304 -6.08 -16.66 6.00
CA ALA A 304 -5.37 -16.86 4.75
C ALA A 304 -5.80 -18.14 4.00
N LYS A 305 -6.07 -19.23 4.73
CA LYS A 305 -6.55 -20.52 4.18
C LYS A 305 -8.06 -20.48 3.88
N GLY A 306 -8.45 -19.68 2.90
CA GLY A 306 -9.85 -19.48 2.53
C GLY A 306 -10.09 -18.27 1.63
N TRP A 307 -9.04 -17.47 1.43
CA TRP A 307 -9.03 -16.25 0.65
C TRP A 307 -9.71 -16.36 -0.73
N ARG A 308 -9.40 -17.41 -1.52
CA ARG A 308 -9.90 -17.53 -2.90
C ARG A 308 -11.41 -17.73 -2.92
N ASN A 309 -11.89 -18.76 -2.22
CA ASN A 309 -13.31 -19.08 -2.15
C ASN A 309 -14.09 -17.88 -1.60
N PHE A 310 -13.57 -17.23 -0.56
CA PHE A 310 -14.18 -16.01 -0.01
C PHE A 310 -14.40 -14.91 -1.07
N LEU A 311 -13.41 -14.63 -1.92
CA LEU A 311 -13.54 -13.60 -2.96
C LEU A 311 -14.46 -14.02 -4.10
N GLU A 312 -14.52 -15.30 -4.43
CA GLU A 312 -15.42 -15.85 -5.44
C GLU A 312 -16.87 -15.78 -4.93
N ASP A 313 -17.15 -16.33 -3.74
CA ASP A 313 -18.47 -16.28 -3.10
C ASP A 313 -18.96 -14.83 -2.92
N TRP A 314 -18.06 -13.93 -2.51
CA TRP A 314 -18.39 -12.52 -2.35
C TRP A 314 -18.71 -11.85 -3.69
N ARG A 315 -17.98 -12.19 -4.75
CA ARG A 315 -18.25 -11.66 -6.10
C ARG A 315 -19.63 -12.09 -6.59
N GLU A 316 -19.97 -13.35 -6.41
CA GLU A 316 -21.30 -13.88 -6.76
C GLU A 316 -22.40 -13.17 -5.97
N HIS A 317 -22.22 -13.03 -4.65
CA HIS A 317 -23.15 -12.31 -3.79
C HIS A 317 -23.42 -10.87 -4.25
N VAL A 318 -22.37 -10.12 -4.60
CA VAL A 318 -22.52 -8.73 -5.09
C VAL A 318 -23.26 -8.68 -6.43
N ASN A 319 -22.98 -9.63 -7.33
CA ASN A 319 -23.63 -9.70 -8.63
C ASN A 319 -25.13 -10.04 -8.53
N GLU A 320 -25.51 -10.89 -7.56
CA GLU A 320 -26.91 -11.21 -7.28
C GLU A 320 -27.65 -10.05 -6.59
N GLN A 321 -26.94 -9.26 -5.78
CA GLN A 321 -27.49 -8.10 -5.08
C GLN A 321 -27.29 -6.79 -5.87
N GLY A 322 -28.07 -6.59 -6.93
CA GLY A 322 -27.97 -5.39 -7.77
C GLY A 322 -28.03 -4.05 -7.01
N ALA A 323 -28.78 -3.98 -5.89
CA ALA A 323 -28.81 -2.80 -5.03
C ALA A 323 -27.47 -2.53 -4.32
N LEU A 324 -26.78 -3.58 -3.86
CA LEU A 324 -25.46 -3.47 -3.25
C LEU A 324 -24.41 -3.07 -4.29
N GLN A 325 -24.46 -3.68 -5.48
CA GLN A 325 -23.60 -3.31 -6.60
C GLN A 325 -23.77 -1.83 -6.99
N GLN A 326 -25.00 -1.33 -7.04
CA GLN A 326 -25.25 0.09 -7.32
C GLN A 326 -24.66 1.02 -6.24
N LYS A 327 -24.80 0.67 -4.96
CA LYS A 327 -24.17 1.43 -3.86
C LYS A 327 -22.65 1.45 -3.99
N ALA A 328 -22.04 0.31 -4.31
CA ALA A 328 -20.61 0.19 -4.52
C ALA A 328 -20.10 1.05 -5.68
N ASN A 329 -20.82 1.06 -6.82
CA ASN A 329 -20.51 1.94 -7.95
C ASN A 329 -20.62 3.43 -7.56
N ASN A 330 -21.69 3.81 -6.85
CA ASN A 330 -21.87 5.18 -6.40
C ASN A 330 -20.76 5.62 -5.43
N ARG A 331 -20.34 4.71 -4.54
CA ARG A 331 -19.21 4.94 -3.63
C ARG A 331 -17.91 5.19 -4.39
N ALA A 332 -17.55 4.30 -5.32
CA ALA A 332 -16.33 4.44 -6.12
C ALA A 332 -16.33 5.79 -6.87
N LEU A 333 -17.45 6.13 -7.51
CA LEU A 333 -17.61 7.40 -8.22
C LEU A 333 -17.48 8.63 -7.29
N ALA A 334 -18.04 8.58 -6.09
CA ALA A 334 -17.90 9.67 -5.11
C ALA A 334 -16.45 9.86 -4.66
N LEU A 335 -15.71 8.77 -4.47
CA LEU A 335 -14.29 8.81 -4.12
C LEU A 335 -13.44 9.36 -5.28
N SER A 336 -13.70 8.93 -6.52
CA SER A 336 -13.02 9.46 -7.71
C SER A 336 -13.27 10.95 -7.93
N ARG A 337 -14.50 11.43 -7.65
CA ARG A 337 -14.82 12.86 -7.69
C ARG A 337 -14.03 13.65 -6.67
N SER A 338 -14.01 13.19 -5.41
CA SER A 338 -13.20 13.85 -4.37
C SER A 338 -11.72 13.88 -4.77
N ALA A 339 -11.19 12.81 -5.39
CA ALA A 339 -9.82 12.79 -5.88
C ALA A 339 -9.56 13.90 -6.91
N ALA A 340 -10.43 14.03 -7.92
CA ALA A 340 -10.33 15.10 -8.92
C ALA A 340 -10.37 16.50 -8.28
N ASP A 341 -11.26 16.72 -7.30
CA ASP A 341 -11.35 18.01 -6.61
C ASP A 341 -10.07 18.35 -5.81
N ILE A 342 -9.36 17.35 -5.27
CA ILE A 342 -8.07 17.57 -4.60
C ILE A 342 -6.98 17.94 -5.61
N GLN A 343 -6.99 17.34 -6.81
CA GLN A 343 -6.07 17.73 -7.88
C GLN A 343 -6.32 19.17 -8.30
N GLU A 344 -7.59 19.54 -8.47
CA GLU A 344 -7.99 20.92 -8.81
C GLU A 344 -7.58 21.91 -7.72
N LEU A 345 -7.75 21.54 -6.43
CA LEU A 345 -7.28 22.35 -5.31
C LEU A 345 -5.77 22.60 -5.36
N ALA A 346 -4.97 21.54 -5.54
CA ALA A 346 -3.52 21.67 -5.63
C ALA A 346 -3.08 22.52 -6.82
N LEU A 347 -3.69 22.31 -8.00
CA LEU A 347 -3.42 23.12 -9.19
C LEU A 347 -3.80 24.58 -9.01
N ARG A 348 -4.94 24.86 -8.36
CA ARG A 348 -5.37 26.23 -8.06
C ARG A 348 -4.37 26.94 -7.15
N ILE A 349 -3.90 26.30 -6.09
CA ILE A 349 -2.87 26.87 -5.20
C ILE A 349 -1.62 27.27 -6.00
N LEU A 350 -1.16 26.42 -6.93
CA LEU A 350 -0.01 26.75 -7.78
C LEU A 350 -0.29 27.91 -8.75
N ARG A 351 -1.49 27.99 -9.34
CA ARG A 351 -1.88 29.09 -10.25
C ARG A 351 -2.05 30.43 -9.56
N GLU A 352 -2.70 30.45 -8.38
CA GLU A 352 -2.92 31.66 -7.59
C GLU A 352 -1.60 32.32 -7.16
N ASN A 353 -0.52 31.54 -7.12
CA ASN A 353 0.84 31.98 -6.82
C ASN A 353 1.72 32.17 -8.07
N GLU A 354 1.12 32.25 -9.27
CA GLU A 354 1.78 32.50 -10.55
C GLU A 354 2.85 31.45 -10.95
N LEU A 355 2.75 30.23 -10.41
CA LEU A 355 3.70 29.14 -10.69
C LEU A 355 3.30 28.25 -11.86
N LEU A 356 2.02 28.30 -12.24
CA LEU A 356 1.47 27.64 -13.42
C LEU A 356 0.68 28.65 -14.24
N SER A 357 0.83 28.60 -15.56
CA SER A 357 -0.06 29.29 -16.48
C SER A 357 -1.41 28.57 -16.58
N ASP A 358 -2.44 29.32 -16.94
CA ASP A 358 -3.79 28.79 -17.19
C ASP A 358 -3.85 27.74 -18.30
#